data_AF-A0A940NE82-F1
#
_entry.id   AF-A0A940NE82-F1
#
_cell.length_a   1.000
_cell.length_b   1.000
_cell.length_c   1.000
_cell.angle_alpha   90.00
_cell.angle_beta   90.00
_cell.angle_gamma   90.00
#
_symmetry.space_group_name_H-M   'P 1'
#
loop_
_entity.id
_entity.type
_entity.pdbx_description
1 polymer ?
#
loop_
_entity_poly.entity_id
_entity_poly.type
_entity_poly.pdbx_seq_one_letter_code
_entity_poly.pdbx_strand_id
1 'polypeptide(L)'
;MTFRAYYMFDGYPAHWVEESYYRWLFTRKDRVIRHRTKGERNVLIRDLPENRAEWDKPETDYLYVVTAEELRRRLSLIPCLCPVSSITYIDEDTKYGQDMTSLRSEFERYRREMIADTAPTFYVSTSAYYAEEAKAARKRVPERADALRGTTLDDWLMALKDVVERGATRAKGFTSPPMPNGPTFDTKALADIILTDQYPCNSHLRPHHDLWGFPCSLLEHLAVAMLEVIPANAECVLDVTELVVNDCVYCFDDLILAAEESALA
;
A
#
# COMPACT_ATOMS: atom_id res chain seq x y z
N MET A 1 6.36 -9.48 -20.43
CA MET A 1 5.14 -9.40 -19.61
C MET A 1 5.61 -9.43 -18.18
N THR A 2 5.26 -8.45 -17.37
CA THR A 2 5.64 -8.40 -15.95
C THR A 2 4.50 -8.96 -15.11
N PHE A 3 4.83 -9.80 -14.13
CA PHE A 3 3.87 -10.43 -13.22
C PHE A 3 4.04 -9.86 -11.82
N ARG A 4 2.95 -9.69 -11.09
CA ARG A 4 2.95 -8.97 -9.82
C ARG A 4 2.46 -9.81 -8.64
N ALA A 5 3.04 -9.53 -7.48
CA ALA A 5 2.43 -9.86 -6.20
C ALA A 5 1.93 -8.58 -5.51
N TYR A 6 0.75 -8.64 -4.91
CA TYR A 6 0.07 -7.49 -4.31
C TYR A 6 -0.10 -7.67 -2.81
N TYR A 7 0.29 -6.65 -2.04
CA TYR A 7 -0.05 -6.52 -0.63
C TYR A 7 -1.31 -5.68 -0.51
N MET A 8 -2.35 -6.31 0.04
CA MET A 8 -3.69 -5.75 0.14
C MET A 8 -4.16 -5.69 1.59
N PHE A 9 -4.88 -4.62 1.90
CA PHE A 9 -5.52 -4.38 3.19
C PHE A 9 -7.01 -4.20 2.93
N ASP A 10 -7.83 -5.14 3.39
CA ASP A 10 -9.26 -5.16 3.11
C ASP A 10 -9.59 -5.04 1.60
N GLY A 11 -8.81 -5.74 0.78
CA GLY A 11 -8.93 -5.68 -0.69
C GLY A 11 -8.34 -4.42 -1.35
N TYR A 12 -7.84 -3.43 -0.59
CA TYR A 12 -7.18 -2.28 -1.19
C TYR A 12 -5.68 -2.55 -1.42
N PRO A 13 -5.13 -2.38 -2.65
CA PRO A 13 -3.71 -2.61 -2.93
C PRO A 13 -2.85 -1.45 -2.43
N ALA A 14 -2.06 -1.70 -1.38
CA ALA A 14 -1.17 -0.69 -0.78
C ALA A 14 0.27 -0.77 -1.34
N HIS A 15 0.70 -1.95 -1.77
CA HIS A 15 2.02 -2.17 -2.35
C HIS A 15 2.02 -3.34 -3.33
N TRP A 16 2.93 -3.34 -4.31
CA TRP A 16 3.18 -4.49 -5.17
C TRP A 16 4.67 -4.64 -5.50
N VAL A 17 5.04 -5.84 -5.91
CA VAL A 17 6.39 -6.20 -6.35
C VAL A 17 6.33 -6.99 -7.66
N GLU A 18 7.32 -6.80 -8.51
CA GLU A 18 7.41 -7.45 -9.83
C GLU A 18 8.31 -8.70 -9.76
N GLU A 19 7.89 -9.76 -10.47
CA GLU A 19 8.66 -10.98 -10.79
C GLU A 19 9.16 -11.82 -9.60
N SER A 20 8.95 -11.36 -8.36
CA SER A 20 9.30 -12.04 -7.12
C SER A 20 8.43 -11.50 -5.99
N TYR A 21 8.49 -12.15 -4.82
CA TYR A 21 7.88 -11.61 -3.61
C TYR A 21 8.68 -11.98 -2.37
N TYR A 22 8.65 -11.10 -1.38
CA TYR A 22 9.02 -11.42 -0.02
C TYR A 22 7.74 -11.75 0.73
N ARG A 23 7.77 -12.71 1.65
CA ARG A 23 6.61 -13.01 2.50
C ARG A 23 6.51 -11.98 3.63
N TRP A 24 6.60 -10.69 3.33
CA TRP A 24 6.73 -9.62 4.31
C TRP A 24 5.64 -9.74 5.40
N LEU A 25 6.05 -10.16 6.59
CA LEU A 25 5.20 -10.55 7.73
C LEU A 25 4.22 -11.72 7.51
N PHE A 26 4.21 -12.35 6.34
CA PHE A 26 3.50 -13.59 6.08
C PHE A 26 4.40 -14.81 6.29
N THR A 27 3.79 -15.96 6.56
CA THR A 27 4.45 -17.23 6.80
C THR A 27 3.83 -18.31 5.93
N ARG A 28 4.50 -19.47 5.80
CA ARG A 28 3.93 -20.59 5.03
C ARG A 28 2.57 -21.08 5.55
N LYS A 29 2.27 -20.85 6.84
CA LYS A 29 1.01 -21.28 7.46
C LYS A 29 -0.16 -20.40 7.06
N ASP A 30 0.10 -19.20 6.56
CA ASP A 30 -0.94 -18.26 6.14
C ASP A 30 -1.40 -18.52 4.69
N ARG A 31 -0.84 -19.53 4.01
CA ARG A 31 -1.19 -19.86 2.63
C ARG A 31 -2.63 -20.36 2.54
N VAL A 32 -3.36 -19.82 1.59
CA VAL A 32 -4.74 -20.18 1.27
C VAL A 32 -4.88 -20.30 -0.24
N ILE A 33 -5.52 -21.37 -0.71
CA ILE A 33 -6.01 -21.49 -2.08
C ILE A 33 -7.49 -21.14 -2.04
N ARG A 34 -7.89 -20.12 -2.81
CA ARG A 34 -9.28 -19.66 -2.87
C ARG A 34 -9.82 -19.86 -4.28
N HIS A 35 -10.94 -20.56 -4.39
CA HIS A 35 -11.64 -20.69 -5.66
C HIS A 35 -12.74 -19.64 -5.73
N ARG A 36 -12.81 -18.93 -6.85
CA ARG A 36 -13.83 -17.93 -7.14
C ARG A 36 -14.18 -17.95 -8.62
N THR A 37 -15.14 -17.13 -9.01
CA THR A 37 -15.42 -16.83 -10.40
C THR A 37 -14.64 -15.60 -10.86
N LYS A 38 -14.38 -15.47 -12.17
CA LYS A 38 -13.74 -14.25 -12.72
C LYS A 38 -14.55 -12.98 -12.47
N GLY A 39 -15.86 -13.09 -12.27
CA GLY A 39 -16.75 -11.98 -11.91
C GLY A 39 -16.51 -11.43 -10.49
N GLU A 40 -15.88 -12.21 -9.62
CA GLU A 40 -15.55 -11.85 -8.22
C GLU A 40 -14.11 -11.35 -8.08
N ARG A 41 -13.47 -10.96 -9.19
CA ARG A 41 -12.11 -10.39 -9.17
C ARG A 41 -12.07 -9.10 -8.37
N ASN A 42 -10.94 -8.91 -7.68
CA ASN A 42 -10.61 -7.59 -7.17
C ASN A 42 -10.23 -6.69 -8.35
N VAL A 43 -11.17 -5.84 -8.75
CA VAL A 43 -11.01 -4.94 -9.88
C VAL A 43 -9.89 -3.92 -9.71
N LEU A 44 -9.42 -3.67 -8.49
CA LEU A 44 -8.33 -2.71 -8.23
C LEU A 44 -6.97 -3.21 -8.71
N ILE A 45 -6.80 -4.53 -8.81
CA ILE A 45 -5.55 -5.17 -9.24
C ILE A 45 -5.71 -5.95 -10.56
N ARG A 46 -6.93 -6.36 -10.91
CA ARG A 46 -7.18 -7.16 -12.11
C ARG A 46 -8.54 -6.87 -12.73
N ASP A 47 -8.54 -6.54 -14.01
CA ASP A 47 -9.77 -6.25 -14.73
C ASP A 47 -10.67 -7.47 -14.88
N LEU A 48 -11.97 -7.20 -14.96
CA LEU A 48 -12.98 -8.19 -15.32
C LEU A 48 -12.84 -8.56 -16.80
N PRO A 49 -13.18 -9.79 -17.19
CA PRO A 49 -13.26 -10.15 -18.61
C PRO A 49 -14.20 -9.21 -19.37
N GLU A 50 -13.79 -8.77 -20.57
CA GLU A 50 -14.63 -7.94 -21.45
C GLU A 50 -15.94 -8.64 -21.81
N ASN A 51 -15.85 -9.95 -22.08
CA ASN A 51 -17.03 -10.78 -22.34
C ASN A 51 -17.65 -11.23 -21.01
N ARG A 52 -18.86 -10.71 -20.73
CA ARG A 52 -19.64 -11.06 -19.54
C ARG A 52 -19.90 -12.56 -19.37
N ALA A 53 -20.00 -13.32 -20.46
CA ALA A 53 -20.16 -14.77 -20.40
C ALA A 53 -18.96 -15.49 -19.76
N GLU A 54 -17.81 -14.81 -19.63
CA GLU A 54 -16.66 -15.37 -18.92
C GLU A 54 -16.65 -15.12 -17.43
N TRP A 55 -17.56 -14.29 -16.91
CA TRP A 55 -17.56 -13.92 -15.50
C TRP A 55 -17.79 -15.14 -14.61
N ASP A 56 -18.62 -16.08 -15.03
CA ASP A 56 -18.92 -17.31 -14.30
C ASP A 56 -17.82 -18.39 -14.45
N LYS A 57 -16.76 -18.14 -15.24
CA LYS A 57 -15.66 -19.10 -15.37
C LYS A 57 -14.90 -19.17 -14.04
N PRO A 58 -14.53 -20.38 -13.58
CA PRO A 58 -13.77 -20.54 -12.34
C PRO A 58 -12.36 -19.96 -12.49
N GLU A 59 -11.83 -19.51 -11.37
CA GLU A 59 -10.48 -18.99 -11.19
C GLU A 59 -9.96 -19.36 -9.80
N THR A 60 -8.67 -19.61 -9.71
CA THR A 60 -7.99 -19.99 -8.48
C THR A 60 -7.01 -18.89 -8.10
N ASP A 61 -7.14 -18.39 -6.88
CA ASP A 61 -6.21 -17.45 -6.28
C ASP A 61 -5.25 -18.18 -5.33
N TYR A 62 -3.98 -17.75 -5.35
CA TYR A 62 -2.92 -18.24 -4.47
C TYR A 62 -2.51 -17.12 -3.52
N LEU A 63 -2.93 -17.23 -2.26
CA LEU A 63 -2.92 -16.12 -1.31
C LEU A 63 -2.15 -16.47 -0.05
N TYR A 64 -1.59 -15.47 0.60
CA TYR A 64 -1.30 -15.50 2.03
C TYR A 64 -2.30 -14.59 2.74
N VAL A 65 -2.99 -15.10 3.76
CA VAL A 65 -4.10 -14.38 4.41
C VAL A 65 -3.91 -14.36 5.92
N VAL A 66 -3.99 -13.18 6.51
CA VAL A 66 -4.05 -12.96 7.96
C VAL A 66 -5.11 -11.91 8.29
N THR A 67 -5.54 -11.81 9.54
CA THR A 67 -6.38 -10.69 9.97
C THR A 67 -5.54 -9.43 10.19
N ALA A 68 -6.17 -8.27 10.09
CA ALA A 68 -5.55 -6.99 10.43
C ALA A 68 -4.99 -6.98 11.88
N GLU A 69 -5.69 -7.60 12.83
CA GLU A 69 -5.18 -7.79 14.20
C GLU A 69 -3.88 -8.60 14.26
N GLU A 70 -3.80 -9.74 13.55
CA GLU A 70 -2.59 -10.55 13.51
C GLU A 70 -1.45 -9.81 12.81
N LEU A 71 -1.73 -9.05 11.76
CA LEU A 71 -0.72 -8.23 11.09
C LEU A 71 -0.19 -7.11 11.99
N ARG A 72 -1.06 -6.42 12.76
CA ARG A 72 -0.64 -5.46 13.79
C ARG A 72 0.30 -6.11 14.81
N ARG A 73 -0.06 -7.32 15.28
CA ARG A 73 0.78 -8.08 16.22
C ARG A 73 2.15 -8.43 15.63
N ARG A 74 2.23 -8.74 14.33
CA ARG A 74 3.51 -9.03 13.67
C ARG A 74 4.34 -7.76 13.46
N LEU A 75 3.73 -6.65 13.07
CA LEU A 75 4.37 -5.34 12.97
C LEU A 75 4.97 -4.89 14.30
N SER A 76 4.26 -5.11 15.42
CA SER A 76 4.74 -4.76 16.76
C SER A 76 5.97 -5.57 17.21
N LEU A 77 6.35 -6.63 16.49
CA LEU A 77 7.56 -7.42 16.75
C LEU A 77 8.75 -6.97 15.90
N ILE A 78 8.54 -6.11 14.90
CA ILE A 78 9.62 -5.57 14.09
C ILE A 78 10.31 -4.46 14.89
N PRO A 79 11.65 -4.45 14.98
CA PRO A 79 12.39 -3.33 15.56
C PRO A 79 12.04 -2.01 14.87
N CYS A 80 11.94 -0.91 15.62
CA CYS A 80 11.84 0.42 15.02
C CYS A 80 13.12 0.71 14.23
N LEU A 81 13.06 0.63 12.91
CA LEU A 81 14.19 1.03 12.06
C LEU A 81 14.21 2.55 11.99
N CYS A 82 15.27 3.16 12.54
CA CYS A 82 15.58 4.55 12.25
C CYS A 82 16.30 4.60 10.89
N PRO A 83 15.74 5.27 9.85
CA PRO A 83 16.31 5.25 8.50
C PRO A 83 17.67 5.98 8.36
N VAL A 84 18.24 6.50 9.46
CA VAL A 84 19.50 7.27 9.47
C VAL A 84 20.73 6.41 9.82
N SER A 85 20.55 5.19 10.34
CA SER A 85 21.68 4.30 10.66
C SER A 85 21.67 3.07 9.76
N SER A 86 22.58 3.05 8.79
CA SER A 86 23.11 1.80 8.22
C SER A 86 23.41 0.84 9.37
N ILE A 87 22.65 -0.24 9.43
CA ILE A 87 22.62 -1.24 10.50
C ILE A 87 24.03 -1.79 10.73
N THR A 88 24.61 -1.55 11.91
CA THR A 88 25.67 -2.43 12.45
C THR A 88 25.53 -2.76 13.93
N TYR A 89 24.68 -2.10 14.72
CA TYR A 89 24.44 -2.49 16.12
C TYR A 89 22.98 -2.29 16.49
N ILE A 90 22.29 -3.39 16.80
CA ILE A 90 20.99 -3.35 17.49
C ILE A 90 21.34 -2.96 18.92
N ASP A 91 21.06 -1.70 19.29
CA ASP A 91 21.22 -1.20 20.64
C ASP A 91 20.20 -1.90 21.56
N GLU A 92 20.57 -2.18 22.81
CA GLU A 92 19.67 -2.82 23.79
C GLU A 92 18.45 -1.92 24.13
N ASP A 93 18.55 -0.62 23.85
CA ASP A 93 17.48 0.38 23.95
C ASP A 93 16.61 0.50 22.68
N THR A 94 16.76 -0.39 21.69
CA THR A 94 15.94 -0.36 20.47
C THR A 94 14.47 -0.58 20.84
N LYS A 95 13.66 0.47 20.71
CA LYS A 95 12.20 0.37 20.87
C LYS A 95 11.67 -0.63 19.85
N TYR A 96 11.14 -1.75 20.33
CA TYR A 96 10.46 -2.73 19.48
C TYR A 96 9.07 -2.20 19.11
N GLY A 97 8.68 -2.41 17.85
CA GLY A 97 7.31 -2.30 17.41
C GLY A 97 7.05 -1.18 16.42
N GLN A 98 6.68 -1.57 15.20
CA GLN A 98 6.08 -0.68 14.23
C GLN A 98 4.62 -0.47 14.65
N ASP A 99 4.30 0.73 15.11
CA ASP A 99 3.01 1.08 15.72
C ASP A 99 2.62 2.54 15.42
N MET A 100 1.50 2.98 15.98
CA MET A 100 1.05 4.37 15.81
C MET A 100 2.02 5.41 16.36
N THR A 101 2.86 5.05 17.34
CA THR A 101 3.89 5.94 17.87
C THR A 101 5.04 6.09 16.87
N SER A 102 5.47 4.99 16.26
CA SER A 102 6.55 5.00 15.25
C SER A 102 6.11 5.71 13.97
N LEU A 103 4.88 5.46 13.49
CA LEU A 103 4.29 6.19 12.36
C LEU A 103 4.22 7.70 12.64
N ARG A 104 3.74 8.11 13.84
CA ARG A 104 3.69 9.54 14.21
C ARG A 104 5.07 10.17 14.26
N SER A 105 6.07 9.44 14.73
CA SER A 105 7.46 9.91 14.76
C SER A 105 8.03 10.08 13.35
N GLU A 106 7.75 9.15 12.43
CA GLU A 106 8.15 9.29 11.03
C GLU A 106 7.41 10.45 10.35
N PHE A 107 6.10 10.59 10.58
CA PHE A 107 5.31 11.69 10.04
C PHE A 107 5.91 13.05 10.39
N GLU A 108 6.24 13.27 11.67
CA GLU A 108 6.85 14.55 12.10
C GLU A 108 8.26 14.75 11.53
N ARG A 109 9.03 13.67 11.34
CA ARG A 109 10.32 13.73 10.64
C ARG A 109 10.12 14.13 9.18
N TYR A 110 9.22 13.44 8.47
CA TYR A 110 8.87 13.70 7.07
C TYR A 110 8.43 15.15 6.89
N ARG A 111 7.50 15.61 7.74
CA ARG A 111 7.01 16.98 7.77
C ARG A 111 8.14 17.99 7.98
N ARG A 112 9.02 17.78 8.95
CA ARG A 112 10.14 18.68 9.24
C ARG A 112 11.12 18.77 8.09
N GLU A 113 11.52 17.64 7.52
CA GLU A 113 12.45 17.60 6.39
C GLU A 113 11.84 18.27 5.14
N MET A 114 10.56 18.01 4.85
CA MET A 114 9.84 18.66 3.75
C MET A 114 9.68 20.17 3.91
N ILE A 115 9.49 20.66 5.14
CA ILE A 115 9.35 22.10 5.42
C ILE A 115 10.71 22.81 5.39
N ALA A 116 11.78 22.14 5.82
CA ALA A 116 13.13 22.70 5.90
C ALA A 116 13.81 22.84 4.53
N ASP A 117 13.34 22.11 3.52
CA ASP A 117 13.88 22.24 2.16
C ASP A 117 13.46 23.58 1.54
N THR A 118 14.45 24.44 1.32
CA THR A 118 14.27 25.84 0.93
C THR A 118 14.18 26.05 -0.58
N ALA A 119 14.44 25.01 -1.37
CA ALA A 119 14.15 24.99 -2.80
C ALA A 119 13.10 23.91 -3.06
N PRO A 120 12.04 24.18 -3.83
CA PRO A 120 11.16 23.11 -4.28
C PRO A 120 11.87 22.31 -5.39
N THR A 121 13.00 21.67 -5.09
CA THR A 121 13.75 20.77 -5.99
C THR A 121 13.05 19.42 -6.15
N PHE A 122 11.73 19.41 -6.07
CA PHE A 122 10.97 18.22 -5.76
C PHE A 122 10.19 17.67 -6.94
N TYR A 123 10.11 16.35 -6.90
CA TYR A 123 9.22 15.46 -7.62
C TYR A 123 9.73 15.04 -9.00
N VAL A 124 10.35 13.86 -9.00
CA VAL A 124 10.33 12.96 -10.15
C VAL A 124 8.94 12.30 -10.12
N SER A 125 8.09 12.62 -11.09
CA SER A 125 7.02 11.70 -11.46
C SER A 125 7.67 10.59 -12.29
N THR A 126 7.24 9.34 -12.15
CA THR A 126 7.65 8.30 -13.10
C THR A 126 7.21 8.60 -14.54
N SER A 127 6.29 9.56 -14.74
CA SER A 127 5.94 10.12 -16.05
C SER A 127 6.90 11.19 -16.57
N ALA A 128 8.03 11.42 -15.89
CA ALA A 128 9.12 12.31 -16.34
C ALA A 128 9.72 11.98 -17.72
N TYR A 129 9.20 10.97 -18.43
CA TYR A 129 9.47 10.75 -19.84
C TYR A 129 8.69 11.69 -20.79
N TYR A 130 7.65 12.42 -20.32
CA TYR A 130 6.89 13.36 -21.16
C TYR A 130 6.74 14.76 -20.53
N ALA A 131 7.20 15.78 -21.26
CA ALA A 131 7.61 17.09 -20.75
C ALA A 131 6.50 18.04 -20.24
N GLU A 132 5.21 17.75 -20.46
CA GLU A 132 4.09 18.61 -20.03
C GLU A 132 3.44 18.15 -18.71
N GLU A 133 3.36 16.85 -18.47
CA GLU A 133 2.87 16.29 -17.19
C GLU A 133 3.83 16.62 -16.04
N ALA A 134 5.14 16.64 -16.30
CA ALA A 134 6.15 17.08 -15.35
C ALA A 134 5.97 18.56 -14.93
N LYS A 135 5.43 19.43 -15.80
CA LYS A 135 5.12 20.83 -15.45
C LYS A 135 3.85 20.95 -14.62
N ALA A 136 2.81 20.18 -14.96
CA ALA A 136 1.59 20.11 -14.14
C ALA A 136 1.88 19.50 -12.76
N ALA A 137 2.78 18.52 -12.69
CA ALA A 137 3.22 17.90 -11.45
C ALA A 137 3.90 18.90 -10.50
N ARG A 138 4.78 19.77 -11.04
CA ARG A 138 5.42 20.87 -10.29
C ARG A 138 4.43 21.86 -9.67
N LYS A 139 3.19 21.96 -10.18
CA LYS A 139 2.16 22.86 -9.64
C LYS A 139 1.58 22.39 -8.30
N ARG A 140 1.55 21.07 -8.03
CA ARG A 140 0.99 20.47 -6.79
C ARG A 140 1.97 20.47 -5.60
N VAL A 141 3.19 20.96 -5.82
CA VAL A 141 4.30 20.90 -4.85
C VAL A 141 4.13 21.89 -3.70
N PRO A 142 3.80 23.18 -3.94
CA PRO A 142 3.45 24.09 -2.85
C PRO A 142 2.22 23.60 -2.09
N GLU A 143 1.22 23.06 -2.79
CA GLU A 143 -0.01 22.54 -2.19
C GLU A 143 0.27 21.42 -1.19
N ARG A 144 1.20 20.50 -1.49
CA ARG A 144 1.60 19.42 -0.56
C ARG A 144 2.39 19.94 0.65
N ALA A 145 3.32 20.88 0.45
CA ALA A 145 4.06 21.49 1.54
C ALA A 145 3.12 22.32 2.46
N ASP A 146 2.17 23.04 1.88
CA ASP A 146 1.16 23.81 2.62
C ASP A 146 0.19 22.87 3.34
N ALA A 147 -0.22 21.77 2.72
CA ALA A 147 -0.99 20.72 3.38
C ALA A 147 -0.24 20.18 4.60
N LEU A 148 1.05 19.81 4.47
CA LEU A 148 1.86 19.34 5.60
C LEU A 148 2.04 20.39 6.71
N ARG A 149 2.05 21.69 6.38
CA ARG A 149 2.09 22.76 7.39
C ARG A 149 0.78 22.85 8.17
N GLY A 150 -0.35 22.74 7.46
CA GLY A 150 -1.69 22.98 7.98
C GLY A 150 -2.45 21.75 8.51
N THR A 151 -1.88 20.55 8.44
CA THR A 151 -2.57 19.30 8.80
C THR A 151 -1.77 18.45 9.79
N THR A 152 -2.49 17.54 10.46
CA THR A 152 -1.98 16.55 11.41
C THR A 152 -2.03 15.15 10.81
N LEU A 153 -1.29 14.18 11.39
CA LEU A 153 -1.38 12.78 10.95
C LEU A 153 -2.82 12.25 10.91
N ASP A 154 -3.65 12.66 11.87
CA ASP A 154 -5.04 12.19 11.95
C ASP A 154 -5.86 12.70 10.74
N ASP A 155 -5.57 13.90 10.21
CA ASP A 155 -6.17 14.40 8.96
C ASP A 155 -5.78 13.55 7.74
N TRP A 156 -4.52 13.12 7.68
CA TRP A 156 -4.03 12.20 6.64
C TRP A 156 -4.66 10.82 6.76
N LEU A 157 -4.88 10.30 7.97
CA LEU A 157 -5.60 9.04 8.18
C LEU A 157 -7.06 9.13 7.75
N MET A 158 -7.74 10.25 8.03
CA MET A 158 -9.10 10.47 7.53
C MET A 158 -9.16 10.48 6.00
N ALA A 159 -8.20 11.16 5.34
CA ALA A 159 -8.13 11.18 3.89
C ALA A 159 -7.77 9.81 3.30
N LEU A 160 -6.86 9.07 3.93
CA LEU A 160 -6.52 7.70 3.54
C LEU A 160 -7.73 6.77 3.65
N LYS A 161 -8.53 6.90 4.72
CA LYS A 161 -9.76 6.15 4.88
C LYS A 161 -10.74 6.39 3.72
N ASP A 162 -10.96 7.65 3.34
CA ASP A 162 -11.85 8.00 2.22
C ASP A 162 -11.33 7.45 0.88
N VAL A 163 -10.00 7.45 0.66
CA VAL A 163 -9.35 6.80 -0.49
C VAL A 163 -9.63 5.30 -0.53
N VAL A 164 -9.46 4.61 0.61
CA VAL A 164 -9.62 3.16 0.74
C VAL A 164 -11.09 2.75 0.57
N GLU A 165 -12.01 3.40 1.27
CA GLU A 165 -13.45 3.10 1.22
C GLU A 165 -14.04 3.27 -0.19
N ARG A 166 -13.48 4.18 -0.99
CA ARG A 166 -13.90 4.40 -2.38
C ARG A 166 -13.18 3.51 -3.39
N GLY A 167 -12.16 2.76 -2.97
CA GLY A 167 -11.29 2.01 -3.88
C GLY A 167 -10.59 2.91 -4.90
N ALA A 168 -10.31 4.16 -4.54
CA ALA A 168 -9.64 5.10 -5.42
C ALA A 168 -8.15 4.75 -5.49
N THR A 169 -7.63 4.47 -6.68
CA THR A 169 -6.21 4.21 -6.90
C THR A 169 -5.63 5.26 -7.83
N ARG A 170 -4.30 5.36 -7.95
CA ARG A 170 -3.67 6.25 -8.95
C ARG A 170 -4.23 6.02 -10.36
N ALA A 171 -4.46 4.76 -10.74
CA ALA A 171 -4.94 4.40 -12.08
C ALA A 171 -6.42 4.72 -12.30
N LYS A 172 -7.26 4.60 -11.26
CA LYS A 172 -8.71 4.81 -11.36
C LYS A 172 -9.18 6.20 -10.94
N GLY A 173 -8.33 6.93 -10.22
CA GLY A 173 -8.60 8.26 -9.69
C GLY A 173 -9.77 8.30 -8.70
N PHE A 174 -10.19 9.52 -8.34
CA PHE A 174 -11.44 9.77 -7.65
C PHE A 174 -12.55 10.03 -8.67
N THR A 175 -13.62 9.24 -8.66
CA THR A 175 -14.83 9.51 -9.43
C THR A 175 -16.00 9.77 -8.48
N SER A 176 -16.10 10.96 -7.88
CA SER A 176 -17.31 11.36 -7.12
C SER A 176 -17.45 12.86 -6.83
N PRO A 177 -18.69 13.35 -6.59
CA PRO A 177 -19.04 14.77 -6.43
C PRO A 177 -18.55 15.36 -5.08
N PRO A 178 -18.65 16.69 -4.88
CA PRO A 178 -18.14 17.36 -3.67
C PRO A 178 -18.79 16.81 -2.39
N MET A 179 -18.00 16.59 -1.35
CA MET A 179 -18.48 16.15 -0.04
C MET A 179 -19.28 17.28 0.66
N PRO A 180 -20.41 16.97 1.31
CA PRO A 180 -21.10 17.91 2.16
C PRO A 180 -20.43 17.97 3.55
N ASN A 181 -19.81 19.12 3.82
CA ASN A 181 -19.43 19.68 5.13
C ASN A 181 -18.60 18.82 6.11
N GLY A 182 -17.30 19.18 6.20
CA GLY A 182 -16.30 18.90 7.27
C GLY A 182 -14.93 18.54 6.68
N PRO A 183 -13.76 18.71 7.34
CA PRO A 183 -13.33 19.57 8.46
C PRO A 183 -12.74 20.92 7.98
N THR A 184 -11.98 21.65 8.82
CA THR A 184 -11.37 22.97 8.52
C THR A 184 -10.35 22.99 7.36
N PHE A 185 -10.01 21.82 6.82
CA PHE A 185 -9.12 21.62 5.66
C PHE A 185 -9.80 20.69 4.66
N ASP A 186 -9.58 20.87 3.36
CA ASP A 186 -10.21 20.07 2.32
C ASP A 186 -9.64 18.63 2.29
N THR A 187 -10.31 17.67 2.93
CA THR A 187 -9.93 16.23 2.92
C THR A 187 -9.76 15.69 1.50
N LYS A 188 -10.48 16.25 0.53
CA LYS A 188 -10.32 15.90 -0.89
C LYS A 188 -8.94 16.29 -1.42
N ALA A 189 -8.41 17.44 -1.02
CA ALA A 189 -7.07 17.86 -1.42
C ALA A 189 -6.01 16.89 -0.87
N LEU A 190 -6.17 16.39 0.36
CA LEU A 190 -5.29 15.36 0.92
C LEU A 190 -5.42 14.02 0.18
N ALA A 191 -6.64 13.59 -0.15
CA ALA A 191 -6.87 12.38 -0.95
C ALA A 191 -6.22 12.48 -2.35
N ASP A 192 -6.36 13.63 -3.01
CA ASP A 192 -5.71 13.92 -4.29
C ASP A 192 -4.19 13.93 -4.17
N ILE A 193 -3.65 14.39 -3.03
CA ILE A 193 -2.22 14.28 -2.74
C ILE A 193 -1.84 12.82 -2.52
N ILE A 194 -2.56 12.02 -1.72
CA ILE A 194 -2.24 10.61 -1.45
C ILE A 194 -2.11 9.80 -2.75
N LEU A 195 -3.00 10.04 -3.70
CA LEU A 195 -3.08 9.32 -4.98
C LEU A 195 -2.11 9.85 -6.05
N THR A 196 -1.34 10.88 -5.73
CA THR A 196 -0.35 11.44 -6.66
C THR A 196 0.79 10.47 -6.92
N ASP A 197 1.42 10.61 -8.09
CA ASP A 197 2.60 9.86 -8.49
C ASP A 197 3.91 10.59 -8.21
N GLN A 198 3.85 11.49 -7.25
CA GLN A 198 4.93 12.37 -6.89
C GLN A 198 5.47 11.96 -5.52
N TYR A 199 6.77 11.70 -5.44
CA TYR A 199 7.52 11.53 -4.19
C TYR A 199 8.71 12.51 -4.07
N PRO A 200 9.15 12.85 -2.85
CA PRO A 200 10.30 13.72 -2.65
C PRO A 200 11.55 13.16 -3.31
N CYS A 201 12.37 14.03 -3.93
CA CYS A 201 13.67 13.63 -4.50
C CYS A 201 14.70 13.25 -3.42
N ASN A 202 14.50 13.71 -2.18
CA ASN A 202 15.31 13.30 -1.04
C ASN A 202 15.18 11.78 -0.84
N SER A 203 16.29 11.06 -1.00
CA SER A 203 16.33 9.61 -0.86
C SER A 203 15.88 9.11 0.52
N HIS A 204 16.01 9.92 1.57
CA HIS A 204 15.58 9.59 2.94
C HIS A 204 14.07 9.74 3.16
N LEU A 205 13.36 10.37 2.23
CA LEU A 205 11.91 10.57 2.24
C LEU A 205 11.21 9.82 1.11
N ARG A 206 11.97 9.11 0.29
CA ARG A 206 11.42 8.35 -0.83
C ARG A 206 10.58 7.19 -0.29
N PRO A 207 9.29 7.11 -0.66
CA PRO A 207 8.43 6.00 -0.27
C PRO A 207 8.91 4.66 -0.84
N HIS A 208 8.91 3.63 0.01
CA HIS A 208 9.11 2.23 -0.37
C HIS A 208 7.77 1.47 -0.49
N HIS A 209 6.70 2.20 -0.80
CA HIS A 209 5.33 1.70 -0.98
C HIS A 209 4.68 2.45 -2.14
N ASP A 210 3.48 2.07 -2.58
CA ASP A 210 2.87 2.62 -3.80
C ASP A 210 1.98 3.85 -3.59
N LEU A 211 1.63 4.15 -2.33
CA LEU A 211 0.93 5.39 -1.96
C LEU A 211 1.92 6.56 -1.76
N TRP A 212 2.57 7.01 -2.83
CA TRP A 212 3.68 7.98 -2.78
C TRP A 212 3.32 9.35 -2.18
N GLY A 213 2.04 9.68 -2.19
CA GLY A 213 1.49 10.88 -1.60
C GLY A 213 1.40 10.85 -0.08
N PHE A 214 1.28 9.67 0.52
CA PHE A 214 1.14 9.54 1.97
C PHE A 214 2.49 9.88 2.66
N PRO A 215 2.49 10.67 3.75
CA PRO A 215 3.70 11.23 4.36
C PRO A 215 4.44 10.24 5.28
N CYS A 216 4.74 9.06 4.75
CA CYS A 216 5.66 8.08 5.34
C CYS A 216 6.63 7.57 4.26
N SER A 217 7.74 6.98 4.66
CA SER A 217 8.71 6.38 3.71
C SER A 217 8.78 4.86 3.82
N LEU A 218 8.53 4.31 5.01
CA LEU A 218 8.56 2.88 5.27
C LEU A 218 7.22 2.20 4.94
N LEU A 219 7.30 1.00 4.38
CA LEU A 219 6.12 0.18 4.11
C LEU A 219 5.43 -0.24 5.41
N GLU A 220 6.20 -0.48 6.48
CA GLU A 220 5.69 -0.80 7.82
C GLU A 220 4.79 0.31 8.36
N HIS A 221 5.20 1.57 8.20
CA HIS A 221 4.42 2.71 8.66
C HIS A 221 3.18 2.95 7.78
N LEU A 222 3.26 2.71 6.47
CA LEU A 222 2.06 2.71 5.64
C LEU A 222 1.10 1.61 6.09
N ALA A 223 1.58 0.41 6.41
CA ALA A 223 0.72 -0.66 6.88
C ALA A 223 0.09 -0.34 8.23
N VAL A 224 0.80 0.27 9.17
CA VAL A 224 0.19 0.81 10.40
C VAL A 224 -0.95 1.77 10.04
N ALA A 225 -0.72 2.72 9.13
CA ALA A 225 -1.75 3.66 8.70
C ALA A 225 -2.97 2.96 8.05
N MET A 226 -2.73 1.98 7.19
CA MET A 226 -3.78 1.16 6.57
C MET A 226 -4.58 0.40 7.63
N LEU A 227 -3.90 -0.17 8.62
CA LEU A 227 -4.53 -0.91 9.70
C LEU A 227 -5.40 0.00 10.59
N GLU A 228 -5.07 1.28 10.75
CA GLU A 228 -5.94 2.21 11.48
C GLU A 228 -7.24 2.56 10.74
N VAL A 229 -7.26 2.48 9.41
CA VAL A 229 -8.40 2.92 8.60
C VAL A 229 -9.35 1.78 8.18
N ILE A 230 -8.94 0.53 8.39
CA ILE A 230 -9.74 -0.67 8.07
C ILE A 230 -10.28 -1.36 9.34
N PRO A 231 -11.33 -2.19 9.23
CA PRO A 231 -11.82 -2.99 10.35
C PRO A 231 -10.74 -3.91 10.97
N ALA A 232 -10.78 -4.12 12.28
CA ALA A 232 -9.77 -4.93 12.98
C ALA A 232 -9.73 -6.40 12.54
N ASN A 233 -10.86 -6.93 12.06
CA ASN A 233 -11.01 -8.28 11.52
C ASN A 233 -10.88 -8.35 9.99
N ALA A 234 -10.55 -7.24 9.32
CA ALA A 234 -10.37 -7.23 7.87
C ALA A 234 -9.24 -8.18 7.43
N GLU A 235 -9.39 -8.77 6.25
CA GLU A 235 -8.34 -9.61 5.66
C GLU A 235 -7.20 -8.74 5.15
N CYS A 236 -5.98 -9.05 5.58
CA CYS A 236 -4.75 -8.56 4.98
C CYS A 236 -4.16 -9.70 4.13
N VAL A 237 -3.92 -9.41 2.86
CA VAL A 237 -3.64 -10.44 1.85
C VAL A 237 -2.35 -10.11 1.11
N LEU A 238 -1.48 -11.09 0.96
CA LEU A 238 -0.45 -11.10 -0.07
C LEU A 238 -0.91 -12.03 -1.19
N ASP A 239 -1.34 -11.44 -2.30
CA ASP A 239 -1.80 -12.16 -3.49
C ASP A 239 -0.60 -12.41 -4.41
N VAL A 240 -0.27 -13.68 -4.63
CA VAL A 240 0.83 -14.12 -5.50
C VAL A 240 0.33 -14.89 -6.72
N THR A 241 -0.96 -14.76 -7.04
CA THR A 241 -1.65 -15.56 -8.06
C THR A 241 -0.96 -15.47 -9.41
N GLU A 242 -0.61 -14.27 -9.87
CA GLU A 242 0.06 -14.11 -11.18
C GLU A 242 1.42 -14.82 -11.22
N LEU A 243 2.18 -14.77 -10.12
CA LEU A 243 3.49 -15.43 -10.07
C LEU A 243 3.37 -16.95 -10.06
N VAL A 244 2.39 -17.50 -9.33
CA VAL A 244 2.18 -18.95 -9.26
C VAL A 244 1.65 -19.50 -10.59
N VAL A 245 0.65 -18.85 -11.18
CA VAL A 245 0.04 -19.31 -12.45
C VAL A 245 1.02 -19.27 -13.63
N ASN A 246 2.04 -18.41 -13.57
CA ASN A 246 3.04 -18.28 -14.62
C ASN A 246 4.38 -18.94 -14.24
N ASP A 247 4.38 -19.90 -13.31
CA ASP A 247 5.54 -20.70 -12.89
C ASP A 247 6.76 -19.84 -12.46
N CYS A 248 6.53 -18.63 -11.99
CA CYS A 248 7.59 -17.71 -11.57
C CYS A 248 8.10 -18.03 -10.16
N VAL A 249 7.29 -18.67 -9.33
CA VAL A 249 7.59 -18.96 -7.92
C VAL A 249 7.05 -20.32 -7.49
N TYR A 250 7.86 -21.06 -6.74
CA TYR A 250 7.49 -22.36 -6.18
C TYR A 250 6.99 -22.20 -4.74
N CYS A 251 5.68 -22.29 -4.48
CA CYS A 251 5.18 -22.10 -3.11
C CYS A 251 3.81 -22.70 -2.73
N PHE A 252 3.07 -23.39 -3.60
CA PHE A 252 1.74 -23.94 -3.25
C PHE A 252 1.54 -25.42 -3.61
N ASP A 253 2.52 -26.09 -4.21
CA ASP A 253 2.45 -27.47 -4.67
C ASP A 253 1.98 -28.46 -3.59
N ASP A 254 2.45 -28.31 -2.35
CA ASP A 254 2.04 -29.16 -1.24
C ASP A 254 0.55 -29.05 -0.92
N LEU A 255 -0.04 -27.86 -1.07
CA LEU A 255 -1.48 -27.63 -0.89
C LEU A 255 -2.29 -28.13 -2.09
N ILE A 256 -1.75 -27.97 -3.31
CA ILE A 256 -2.38 -28.48 -4.53
C ILE A 256 -2.47 -30.00 -4.49
N LEU A 257 -1.34 -30.67 -4.21
CA LEU A 257 -1.26 -32.13 -4.10
C LEU A 257 -2.20 -32.67 -3.02
N ALA A 258 -2.24 -32.04 -1.84
CA ALA A 258 -3.14 -32.44 -0.76
C ALA A 258 -4.63 -32.29 -1.15
N ALA A 259 -4.98 -31.26 -1.93
CA ALA A 259 -6.33 -31.06 -2.42
C ALA A 259 -6.72 -32.12 -3.48
N GLU A 260 -5.80 -32.46 -4.38
CA GLU A 260 -5.99 -33.53 -5.38
C GLU A 260 -6.17 -34.91 -4.73
N GLU A 261 -5.34 -35.24 -3.73
CA GLU A 261 -5.47 -36.48 -2.95
C GLU A 261 -6.82 -36.55 -2.21
N SER A 262 -7.26 -35.43 -1.64
CA SER A 262 -8.56 -35.35 -0.94
C SER A 262 -9.76 -35.46 -1.89
N ALA A 263 -9.62 -35.06 -3.14
CA ALA A 263 -10.68 -35.18 -4.16
C ALA A 263 -10.81 -36.61 -4.73
N LEU A 264 -9.79 -37.45 -4.54
CA LEU A 264 -9.72 -38.84 -5.01
C LEU A 264 -10.13 -39.87 -3.94
N ALA A 265 -10.28 -39.44 -2.69
CA ALA A 265 -10.66 -40.26 -1.53
C ALA A 265 -12.17 -40.23 -1.25
#